data_AF-A0A8J6EJF5-F1
#
_entry.id   AF-A0A8J6EJF5-F1
#
_cell.length_a   1.000
_cell.length_b   1.000
_cell.length_c   1.000
_cell.angle_alpha   90.00
_cell.angle_beta   90.00
_cell.angle_gamma   90.00
#
_symmetry.space_group_name_H-M   'P 1'
#
loop_
_entity.id
_entity.type
_entity.pdbx_description
1 polymer ?
#
loop_
_entity_poly.entity_id
_entity_poly.type
_entity_poly.pdbx_seq_one_letter_code
_entity_poly.pdbx_strand_id
1 'polypeptide(L)' 'MDHYYGLIIFICCWIPGFGKIPAPINVTMDSFNFINTLRWNRPADLEGDVTYTVQYKM' A
#
# COMPACT_ATOMS: atom_id res chain seq x y z
N MET A 1 0.66 -28.31 -29.30
CA MET A 1 1.33 -27.18 -28.61
C MET A 1 0.36 -26.46 -27.66
N ASP A 2 -0.84 -27.02 -27.44
CA ASP A 2 -2.02 -26.27 -27.01
C ASP A 2 -2.22 -26.31 -25.49
N HIS A 3 -1.69 -27.34 -24.82
CA HIS A 3 -1.74 -27.48 -23.36
C HIS A 3 -0.86 -26.47 -22.61
N TYR A 4 0.21 -25.98 -23.23
CA TYR A 4 1.14 -25.04 -22.60
C TYR A 4 0.52 -23.66 -22.41
N TYR A 5 -0.26 -23.19 -23.40
CA TYR A 5 -0.94 -21.89 -23.35
C TYR A 5 -2.06 -21.86 -22.31
N GLY A 6 -2.78 -22.97 -22.12
CA GLY A 6 -3.81 -23.08 -21.07
C GLY A 6 -3.23 -22.93 -19.67
N LEU A 7 -2.04 -23.50 -19.43
CA LEU A 7 -1.36 -23.45 -18.14
C LEU A 7 -0.82 -22.03 -17.83
N ILE A 8 -0.32 -21.32 -18.84
CA ILE A 8 0.11 -19.91 -18.71
C ILE A 8 -1.08 -19.01 -18.38
N ILE A 9 -2.21 -19.14 -19.08
CA ILE A 9 -3.40 -18.32 -18.82
C ILE A 9 -3.93 -18.58 -17.41
N PHE A 10 -3.92 -19.84 -16.95
CA PHE A 10 -4.33 -20.21 -15.61
C PHE A 10 -3.46 -19.55 -14.53
N ILE A 11 -2.13 -19.54 -14.72
CA ILE A 11 -1.18 -18.88 -13.81
C ILE A 11 -1.38 -17.35 -13.81
N CYS A 12 -1.55 -16.72 -14.97
CA CYS A 12 -1.74 -15.27 -15.06
C CYS A 12 -3.07 -14.80 -14.44
N CYS A 13 -4.14 -15.60 -14.52
CA CYS A 13 -5.42 -15.30 -13.85
C CYS A 13 -5.39 -15.56 -12.34
N TRP A 14 -4.49 -16.42 -11.85
CA TRP A 14 -4.36 -16.79 -10.43
C TRP A 14 -3.47 -15.88 -9.60
N ILE A 15 -2.84 -14.86 -10.20
CA ILE A 15 -2.09 -13.84 -9.47
C ILE A 15 -2.95 -12.57 -9.38
N PRO A 16 -4.01 -12.51 -8.54
CA PRO A 16 -4.62 -11.25 -8.21
C PRO A 16 -3.65 -10.47 -7.32
N GLY A 17 -3.06 -9.40 -7.85
CA GLY A 17 -2.53 -8.33 -7.00
C GLY A 17 -1.01 -8.27 -6.80
N PHE A 18 -0.22 -8.57 -7.84
CA PHE A 18 1.15 -8.05 -7.89
C PHE A 18 1.09 -6.52 -7.97
N GLY A 19 1.27 -5.82 -6.84
CA GLY A 19 1.39 -4.36 -6.80
C GLY A 19 0.42 -3.59 -5.89
N LYS A 20 -0.31 -4.23 -4.98
CA LYS A 20 -1.01 -3.47 -3.93
C LYS A 20 0.02 -2.92 -2.94
N ILE A 21 0.25 -1.60 -2.98
CA ILE A 21 1.06 -0.90 -1.98
C ILE A 21 0.29 -0.91 -0.65
N PRO A 22 0.87 -1.45 0.45
CA PRO A 22 0.21 -1.45 1.74
C PRO A 22 -0.01 -0.02 2.25
N ALA A 23 -1.18 0.21 2.87
CA ALA A 23 -1.52 1.50 3.46
C ALA A 23 -0.70 1.75 4.74
N PRO A 24 -0.40 3.02 5.08
CA PRO A 24 0.29 3.35 6.33
C PRO A 24 -0.52 2.90 7.55
N ILE A 25 0.18 2.46 8.60
CA ILE A 25 -0.40 1.91 9.82
C ILE A 25 -0.28 2.89 10.99
N ASN A 26 -1.16 2.79 11.99
CA ASN A 26 -1.17 3.65 13.19
C ASN A 26 -1.16 5.14 12.86
N VAL A 27 -2.04 5.58 11.96
CA VAL A 27 -2.20 7.00 11.64
C VAL A 27 -2.81 7.71 12.84
N THR A 28 -2.05 8.62 13.46
CA THR A 28 -2.46 9.38 14.64
C THR A 28 -2.22 10.87 14.45
N MET A 29 -3.03 11.68 15.14
CA MET A 29 -2.94 13.13 15.12
C MET A 29 -2.67 13.61 16.55
N ASP A 30 -1.44 14.06 16.81
CA ASP A 30 -1.06 14.67 18.08
C ASP A 30 -1.37 16.18 18.00
N SER A 31 -2.21 16.68 18.91
CA SER A 31 -2.53 18.11 18.98
C SER A 31 -2.13 18.69 20.33
N PHE A 32 -1.20 19.65 20.33
CA PHE A 32 -0.76 20.33 21.54
C PHE A 32 -0.59 21.82 21.25
N ASN A 33 -1.21 22.69 22.05
CA ASN A 33 -1.20 24.14 21.86
C ASN A 33 -1.56 24.58 20.42
N PHE A 34 -2.60 23.98 19.83
CA PHE A 34 -3.03 24.23 18.44
C PHE A 34 -2.02 23.81 17.35
N ILE A 35 -0.92 23.15 17.72
CA ILE A 35 0.00 22.52 16.78
C ILE A 35 -0.47 21.09 16.53
N ASN A 36 -0.80 20.79 15.28
CA ASN A 36 -1.26 19.47 14.87
C ASN A 36 -0.15 18.73 14.12
N THR A 37 0.29 17.60 14.67
CA THR A 37 1.32 16.73 14.07
C THR A 37 0.67 15.42 13.66
N LEU A 38 0.62 15.15 12.35
CA LEU A 38 0.16 13.87 11.82
C LEU A 38 1.33 12.87 11.80
N ARG A 39 1.12 11.68 12.36
CA ARG A 39 2.13 10.62 12.47
C ARG A 39 1.56 9.31 11.95
N TRP A 40 2.42 8.48 11.40
CA TRP A 40 2.09 7.13 10.96
C TRP A 40 3.33 6.26 10.95
N ASN A 41 3.13 4.96 11.01
CA ASN A 41 4.18 3.96 10.91
C ASN A 41 4.22 3.38 9.48
N ARG A 42 5.44 3.04 9.03
CA ARG A 42 5.65 2.30 7.78
C ARG A 42 5.20 0.84 7.96
N PRO A 43 4.43 0.25 7.02
CA PRO A 43 4.12 -1.19 7.03
C PRO A 43 5.40 -2.03 6.92
N ALA A 44 5.45 -3.17 7.59
CA ALA A 44 6.64 -4.04 7.59
C ALA A 44 6.93 -4.66 6.21
N ASP A 45 5.88 -4.82 5.43
CA ASP A 45 5.75 -5.44 4.13
C ASP A 45 5.93 -4.45 2.96
N LEU A 46 6.30 -3.20 3.26
CA LEU A 46 6.60 -2.16 2.27
C LEU A 46 8.12 -2.07 2.01
N GLU A 47 8.56 -2.65 0.90
CA GLU A 47 9.94 -2.56 0.43
C GLU A 47 10.18 -1.31 -0.43
N GLY A 48 11.31 -0.63 -0.21
CA GLY A 48 11.74 0.54 -0.99
C GLY A 48 11.39 1.90 -0.37
N ASP A 49 11.82 2.96 -1.07
CA ASP A 49 11.53 4.33 -0.70
C ASP A 49 10.12 4.72 -1.11
N VAL A 50 9.41 5.37 -0.19
CA VAL A 50 8.00 5.71 -0.35
C VAL A 50 7.75 7.15 0.03
N THR A 51 6.96 7.83 -0.79
CA THR A 51 6.50 9.20 -0.56
C THR A 51 5.03 9.17 -0.19
N TYR A 52 4.67 9.85 0.90
CA TYR A 52 3.30 9.93 1.37
C TYR A 52 2.69 11.29 1.00
N THR A 53 1.42 11.28 0.62
CA THR A 53 0.63 12.50 0.41
C THR A 53 -0.38 12.62 1.54
N VAL A 54 -0.35 13.74 2.25
CA VAL A 54 -1.34 14.06 3.28
C VAL A 54 -2.46 14.89 2.66
N GLN A 55 -3.71 14.50 2.92
CA GLN A 55 -4.88 15.27 2.53
C GLN A 55 -5.66 15.67 3.78
N TYR A 56 -5.98 16.96 3.87
CA TYR A 56 -6.88 17.50 4.89
C TYR A 56 -8.16 17.95 4.20
N LYS A 57 -9.30 17.49 4.71
CA LYS A 57 -10.61 17.93 4.26
C LYS A 57 -11.17 18.90 5.30
N MET A 58 -11.38 20.15 4.88
CA MET A 58 -12.12 21.15 5.64
C MET A 58 -13.60 20.79 5.73
#